data_AF-A0A7Y5BYH9-F1
#
_entry.id   AF-A0A7Y5BYH9-F1
#
_cell.length_a   1.000
_cell.length_b   1.000
_cell.length_c   1.000
_cell.angle_alpha   90.00
_cell.angle_beta   90.00
_cell.angle_gamma   90.00
#
_symmetry.space_group_name_H-M   'P 1'
#
loop_
_entity.id
_entity.type
_entity.pdbx_description
1 polymer ?
#
loop_
_entity_poly.entity_id
_entity_poly.type
_entity_poly.pdbx_seq_one_letter_code
_entity_poly.pdbx_strand_id
1 'polypeptide(L)'
;MVIDDYFPEKGKLVLTANGKEFIERLGVETARNVILAVLRGENIRTQTEPLTRRRVAIATGAMISLFAKGWAEVDGFTEKLSTLALEQMLFTSPSKKDTFWPAQWLVGLTSKSIQNVLRSNPELRQSYIQDFENAVEEAAQRCHADFGEISANIGYVADDELKQNLHPLTWKDLTRLSTAIGAATLTIRGSEKSTYGKLFERLILGSVLTILGFEHVENAQSNKLEKVFWLSDSSDVRECDATIRLRPGKLARFDIGFIGKGNPEIMKDKLTRYANEVEREGMLNFSQTFIVVDKMPETTKTADAALKSGSEIIQMSMQFWALDLAKRMKARLGYSAEILSIPEEQLSEYLEQKLQPIPILNFL
;
A
#
# COMPACT_ATOMS: atom_id res chain seq x y z
N MET A 1 -9.95 -30.38 -9.42
CA MET A 1 -8.84 -30.11 -8.47
C MET A 1 -8.67 -28.61 -8.41
N VAL A 2 -8.68 -28.01 -7.22
CA VAL A 2 -8.59 -26.55 -7.08
C VAL A 2 -7.22 -26.23 -6.49
N ILE A 3 -6.47 -25.31 -7.10
CA ILE A 3 -5.14 -24.90 -6.60
C ILE A 3 -5.23 -24.40 -5.15
N ASP A 4 -6.38 -23.80 -4.82
CA ASP A 4 -6.68 -23.30 -3.48
C ASP A 4 -6.57 -24.36 -2.36
N ASP A 5 -6.81 -25.63 -2.67
CA ASP A 5 -6.72 -26.74 -1.70
C ASP A 5 -5.27 -27.01 -1.27
N TYR A 6 -4.31 -26.67 -2.14
CA TYR A 6 -2.88 -26.86 -1.90
C TYR A 6 -2.22 -25.63 -1.28
N PHE A 7 -2.83 -24.44 -1.38
CA PHE A 7 -2.31 -23.22 -0.78
C PHE A 7 -2.64 -23.16 0.72
N PRO A 8 -1.64 -23.10 1.62
CA PRO A 8 -1.90 -23.13 3.07
C PRO A 8 -2.75 -21.95 3.57
N GLU A 9 -3.66 -22.21 4.51
CA GLU A 9 -4.53 -21.20 5.13
C GLU A 9 -3.77 -20.02 5.74
N LYS A 10 -2.62 -20.28 6.39
CA LYS A 10 -1.76 -19.20 6.91
C LYS A 10 -1.22 -18.28 5.81
N GLY A 11 -1.04 -18.82 4.60
CA GLY A 11 -0.74 -18.05 3.40
C GLY A 11 -1.92 -17.18 2.98
N LYS A 12 -3.14 -17.72 2.96
CA LYS A 12 -4.36 -16.97 2.59
C LYS A 12 -4.61 -15.78 3.52
N LEU A 13 -4.39 -15.97 4.83
CA LEU A 13 -4.55 -14.92 5.83
C LEU A 13 -3.66 -13.69 5.61
N VAL A 14 -2.51 -13.85 4.94
CA VAL A 14 -1.64 -12.72 4.61
C VAL A 14 -2.06 -12.01 3.32
N LEU A 15 -2.99 -12.55 2.52
CA LEU A 15 -3.44 -11.94 1.26
C LEU A 15 -4.62 -10.99 1.45
N THR A 16 -5.43 -11.21 2.49
CA THR A 16 -6.73 -10.55 2.70
C THR A 16 -6.72 -9.39 3.68
N ALA A 17 -5.63 -9.17 4.43
CA ALA A 17 -5.60 -8.16 5.49
C ALA A 17 -6.01 -6.76 5.00
N ASN A 18 -7.13 -6.25 5.52
CA ASN A 18 -7.56 -4.87 5.36
C ASN A 18 -6.80 -3.94 6.34
N GLY A 19 -6.93 -2.62 6.19
CA GLY A 19 -6.18 -1.65 6.99
C GLY A 19 -6.44 -1.76 8.50
N LYS A 20 -7.67 -2.06 8.91
CA LYS A 20 -8.05 -2.23 10.33
C LYS A 20 -7.51 -3.53 10.92
N GLU A 21 -7.72 -4.65 10.23
CA GLU A 21 -7.14 -5.95 10.60
C GLU A 21 -5.62 -5.90 10.67
N PHE A 22 -4.99 -5.10 9.80
CA PHE A 22 -3.56 -4.89 9.84
C PHE A 22 -3.14 -4.19 11.15
N ILE A 23 -3.82 -3.11 11.56
CA ILE A 23 -3.51 -2.42 12.83
C ILE A 23 -3.82 -3.32 14.04
N GLU A 24 -4.92 -4.07 14.00
CA GLU A 24 -5.26 -5.04 15.06
C GLU A 24 -4.18 -6.12 15.22
N ARG A 25 -3.62 -6.62 14.10
CA ARG A 25 -2.51 -7.59 14.11
C ARG A 25 -1.16 -6.98 14.49
N LEU A 26 -0.92 -5.74 14.10
CA LEU A 26 0.30 -4.98 14.41
C LEU A 26 0.35 -4.56 15.88
N GLY A 27 -0.82 -4.35 16.48
CA GLY A 27 -1.00 -3.70 17.78
C GLY A 27 -1.09 -2.18 17.63
N VAL A 28 -2.05 -1.59 18.36
CA VAL A 28 -2.30 -0.14 18.38
C VAL A 28 -1.04 0.65 18.77
N GLU A 29 -0.27 0.14 19.74
CA GLU A 29 0.97 0.79 20.18
C GLU A 29 2.04 0.82 19.11
N THR A 30 2.20 -0.27 18.34
CA THR A 30 3.12 -0.28 17.21
C THR A 30 2.69 0.75 16.17
N ALA A 31 1.39 0.90 15.91
CA ALA A 31 0.87 1.90 14.98
C ALA A 31 1.12 3.32 15.48
N ARG A 32 0.93 3.60 16.78
CA ARG A 32 1.31 4.88 17.41
C ARG A 32 2.78 5.18 17.22
N ASN A 33 3.66 4.19 17.41
CA ASN A 33 5.10 4.38 17.23
C ASN A 33 5.45 4.75 15.78
N VAL A 34 4.78 4.16 14.78
CA VAL A 34 4.96 4.55 13.37
C VAL A 34 4.49 5.99 13.14
N ILE A 35 3.33 6.38 13.68
CA ILE A 35 2.81 7.75 13.56
C ILE A 35 3.79 8.74 14.21
N LEU A 36 4.25 8.45 15.42
CA LEU A 36 5.20 9.27 16.16
C LEU A 36 6.53 9.44 15.41
N ALA A 37 7.07 8.35 14.87
CA ALA A 37 8.27 8.37 14.05
C ALA A 37 8.10 9.33 12.85
N VAL A 38 6.98 9.26 12.13
CA VAL A 38 6.72 10.18 11.02
C VAL A 38 6.55 11.63 11.49
N LEU A 39 5.89 11.88 12.63
CA LEU A 39 5.77 13.23 13.20
C LEU A 39 7.13 13.83 13.62
N ARG A 40 8.09 12.97 13.98
CA ARG A 40 9.49 13.33 14.27
C ARG A 40 10.35 13.52 13.01
N GLY A 41 9.81 13.16 11.84
CA GLY A 41 10.46 13.31 10.54
C GLY A 41 11.17 12.05 10.04
N GLU A 42 10.92 10.90 10.67
CA GLU A 42 11.47 9.63 10.24
C GLU A 42 10.74 9.05 9.02
N ASN A 43 11.44 8.21 8.27
CA ASN A 43 10.89 7.55 7.10
C ASN A 43 9.96 6.40 7.49
N ILE A 44 8.69 6.49 7.09
CA ILE A 44 7.68 5.45 7.31
C ILE A 44 8.09 4.07 6.76
N ARG A 45 8.91 4.03 5.69
CA ARG A 45 9.37 2.78 5.08
C ARG A 45 10.32 2.02 6.01
N THR A 46 11.06 2.71 6.88
CA THR A 46 11.89 2.06 7.89
C THR A 46 11.05 1.19 8.83
N GLN A 47 9.84 1.67 9.16
CA GLN A 47 8.93 0.98 10.06
C GLN A 47 8.08 -0.10 9.36
N THR A 48 7.73 0.11 8.09
CA THR A 48 6.84 -0.81 7.34
C THR A 48 7.57 -1.93 6.60
N GLU A 49 8.83 -1.75 6.19
CA GLU A 49 9.58 -2.76 5.41
C GLU A 49 9.79 -4.11 6.14
N PRO A 50 10.03 -4.17 7.47
CA PRO A 50 10.07 -5.47 8.16
C PRO A 50 8.75 -6.26 8.04
N LEU A 51 7.62 -5.55 8.06
CA LEU A 51 6.28 -6.14 7.94
C LEU A 51 6.05 -6.68 6.53
N THR A 52 6.41 -5.87 5.53
CA THR A 52 6.47 -6.26 4.11
C THR A 52 7.28 -7.52 3.91
N ARG A 53 8.52 -7.56 4.41
CA ARG A 53 9.40 -8.73 4.27
C ARG A 53 8.79 -9.98 4.89
N ARG A 54 8.21 -9.86 6.08
CA ARG A 54 7.54 -10.98 6.75
C ARG A 54 6.37 -11.50 5.91
N ARG A 55 5.57 -10.60 5.33
CA ARG A 55 4.43 -10.95 4.48
C ARG A 55 4.87 -11.68 3.20
N VAL A 56 5.91 -11.16 2.53
CA VAL A 56 6.52 -11.80 1.35
C VAL A 56 7.02 -13.19 1.71
N ALA A 57 7.79 -13.33 2.80
CA ALA A 57 8.35 -14.62 3.22
C ALA A 57 7.27 -15.68 3.49
N ILE A 58 6.17 -15.29 4.16
CA ILE A 58 5.04 -16.20 4.42
C ILE A 58 4.35 -16.62 3.12
N ALA A 59 4.09 -15.68 2.21
CA ALA A 59 3.45 -15.99 0.93
C ALA A 59 4.35 -16.86 0.02
N THR A 60 5.65 -16.60 0.00
CA THR A 60 6.64 -17.44 -0.69
C THR A 60 6.69 -18.83 -0.10
N GLY A 61 6.70 -18.97 1.24
CA GLY A 61 6.63 -20.28 1.90
C GLY A 61 5.34 -21.04 1.59
N ALA A 62 4.21 -20.33 1.52
CA ALA A 62 2.93 -20.89 1.10
C ALA A 62 2.96 -21.38 -0.37
N MET A 63 3.63 -20.63 -1.26
CA MET A 63 3.84 -21.04 -2.64
C MET A 63 4.70 -22.31 -2.72
N ILE A 64 5.82 -22.37 -1.99
CA ILE A 64 6.67 -23.57 -1.92
C ILE A 64 5.86 -24.77 -1.43
N SER A 65 5.03 -24.59 -0.39
CA SER A 65 4.17 -25.67 0.13
C SER A 65 3.14 -26.14 -0.90
N LEU A 66 2.54 -25.22 -1.68
CA LEU A 66 1.62 -25.57 -2.75
C LEU A 66 2.30 -26.45 -3.79
N PHE A 67 3.49 -26.04 -4.26
CA PHE A 67 4.25 -26.81 -5.25
C PHE A 67 4.72 -28.16 -4.69
N ALA A 68 5.22 -28.21 -3.46
CA ALA A 68 5.64 -29.45 -2.81
C ALA A 68 4.50 -30.48 -2.72
N LYS A 69 3.29 -30.04 -2.34
CA LYS A 69 2.12 -30.90 -2.34
C LYS A 69 1.69 -31.31 -3.75
N GLY A 70 1.64 -30.36 -4.68
CA GLY A 70 1.31 -30.62 -6.07
C GLY A 70 2.21 -31.68 -6.71
N TRP A 71 3.52 -31.55 -6.56
CA TRP A 71 4.49 -32.52 -7.10
C TRP A 71 4.46 -33.90 -6.40
N ALA A 72 3.98 -33.97 -5.16
CA ALA A 72 3.87 -35.22 -4.42
C ALA A 72 2.55 -35.97 -4.67
N GLU A 73 1.47 -35.24 -4.96
CA GLU A 73 0.11 -35.79 -4.99
C GLU A 73 -0.51 -35.83 -6.40
N VAL A 74 0.03 -35.05 -7.35
CA VAL A 74 -0.56 -34.88 -8.68
C VAL A 74 0.44 -35.28 -9.75
N ASP A 75 0.15 -36.37 -10.44
CA ASP A 75 0.93 -36.79 -11.60
C ASP A 75 0.85 -35.74 -12.72
N GLY A 76 2.00 -35.39 -13.31
CA GLY A 76 2.12 -34.30 -14.30
C GLY A 76 1.65 -32.93 -13.78
N PHE A 77 1.87 -32.63 -12.49
CA PHE A 77 1.44 -31.37 -11.87
C PHE A 77 1.91 -30.15 -12.66
N THR A 78 3.19 -30.12 -13.04
CA THR A 78 3.82 -29.00 -13.73
C THR A 78 3.15 -28.72 -15.07
N GLU A 79 2.81 -29.75 -15.84
CA GLU A 79 2.15 -29.65 -17.15
C GLU A 79 0.70 -29.17 -17.02
N LYS A 80 0.00 -29.57 -15.95
CA LYS A 80 -1.40 -29.24 -15.70
C LYS A 80 -1.59 -27.85 -15.07
N LEU A 81 -0.53 -27.29 -14.49
CA LEU A 81 -0.60 -26.14 -13.58
C LEU A 81 -1.26 -24.90 -14.21
N SER A 82 -0.91 -24.57 -15.46
CA SER A 82 -1.48 -23.38 -16.12
C SER A 82 -2.96 -23.52 -16.45
N THR A 83 -3.39 -24.72 -16.83
CA THR A 83 -4.81 -25.01 -17.08
C THR A 83 -5.61 -24.88 -15.79
N LEU A 84 -5.12 -25.46 -14.70
CA LEU A 84 -5.75 -25.38 -13.38
C LEU A 84 -5.83 -23.93 -12.88
N ALA A 85 -4.77 -23.16 -13.08
CA ALA A 85 -4.71 -21.75 -12.71
C ALA A 85 -5.73 -20.93 -13.50
N LEU A 86 -5.83 -21.18 -14.81
CA LEU A 86 -6.77 -20.50 -15.67
C LEU A 86 -8.22 -20.82 -15.28
N GLU A 87 -8.54 -22.09 -15.06
CA GLU A 87 -9.86 -22.52 -14.57
C GLU A 87 -10.22 -21.80 -13.28
N GLN A 88 -9.32 -21.79 -12.29
CA GLN A 88 -9.57 -21.08 -11.03
C GLN A 88 -9.78 -19.57 -11.23
N MET A 89 -9.02 -18.92 -12.10
CA MET A 89 -9.18 -17.49 -12.44
C MET A 89 -10.47 -17.18 -13.22
N LEU A 90 -11.07 -18.16 -13.89
CA LEU A 90 -12.35 -18.00 -14.59
C LEU A 90 -13.54 -18.09 -13.63
N PHE A 91 -13.46 -19.00 -12.66
CA PHE A 91 -14.55 -19.24 -11.69
C PHE A 91 -14.44 -18.41 -10.40
N THR A 92 -13.39 -17.61 -10.25
CA THR A 92 -13.13 -16.80 -9.05
C THR A 92 -13.15 -15.30 -9.37
N SER A 93 -13.88 -14.53 -8.57
CA SER A 93 -13.85 -13.07 -8.64
C SER A 93 -12.47 -12.52 -8.27
N PRO A 94 -11.91 -11.54 -9.01
CA PRO A 94 -10.67 -10.84 -8.63
C PRO A 94 -10.72 -10.16 -7.25
N SER A 95 -11.91 -9.93 -6.68
CA SER A 95 -12.07 -9.39 -5.32
C SER A 95 -11.74 -10.40 -4.22
N LYS A 96 -11.85 -11.72 -4.50
CA LYS A 96 -11.46 -12.80 -3.58
C LYS A 96 -9.96 -13.06 -3.71
N LYS A 97 -9.17 -12.19 -3.08
CA LYS A 97 -7.70 -12.14 -3.25
C LYS A 97 -7.01 -13.42 -2.78
N ASP A 98 -7.49 -14.01 -1.70
CA ASP A 98 -7.00 -15.27 -1.13
C ASP A 98 -6.98 -16.42 -2.12
N THR A 99 -7.98 -16.52 -2.99
CA THR A 99 -8.10 -17.59 -3.99
C THR A 99 -7.66 -17.16 -5.38
N PHE A 100 -7.91 -15.91 -5.78
CA PHE A 100 -7.56 -15.42 -7.12
C PHE A 100 -6.05 -15.20 -7.29
N TRP A 101 -5.38 -14.62 -6.28
CA TRP A 101 -3.96 -14.30 -6.40
C TRP A 101 -3.06 -15.53 -6.55
N PRO A 102 -3.21 -16.62 -5.77
CA PRO A 102 -2.40 -17.81 -5.97
C PRO A 102 -2.49 -18.35 -7.40
N ALA A 103 -3.69 -18.50 -7.96
CA ALA A 103 -3.87 -18.94 -9.35
C ALA A 103 -3.20 -18.00 -10.34
N GLN A 104 -3.38 -16.70 -10.16
CA GLN A 104 -2.75 -15.68 -10.99
C GLN A 104 -1.22 -15.73 -10.96
N TRP A 105 -0.62 -15.98 -9.79
CA TRP A 105 0.83 -16.04 -9.64
C TRP A 105 1.45 -17.25 -10.35
N LEU A 106 0.76 -18.39 -10.36
CA LEU A 106 1.24 -19.61 -11.01
C LEU A 106 1.44 -19.46 -12.53
N VAL A 107 0.78 -18.48 -13.13
CA VAL A 107 0.91 -18.12 -14.55
C VAL A 107 1.71 -16.83 -14.74
N GLY A 108 2.52 -16.43 -13.75
CA GLY A 108 3.42 -15.28 -13.84
C GLY A 108 2.72 -13.91 -13.86
N LEU A 109 1.43 -13.84 -13.54
CA LEU A 109 0.67 -12.59 -13.60
C LEU A 109 0.59 -11.89 -12.23
N THR A 110 0.43 -10.57 -12.28
CA THR A 110 0.09 -9.67 -11.17
C THR A 110 -1.10 -8.82 -11.59
N SER A 111 -1.84 -8.19 -10.67
CA SER A 111 -3.01 -7.38 -11.05
C SER A 111 -2.66 -6.30 -12.08
N LYS A 112 -1.44 -5.75 -11.98
CA LYS A 112 -0.90 -4.79 -12.94
C LYS A 112 -0.59 -5.41 -14.31
N SER A 113 -0.08 -6.65 -14.36
CA SER A 113 0.14 -7.30 -15.66
C SER A 113 -1.18 -7.75 -16.30
N ILE A 114 -2.22 -8.12 -15.54
CA ILE A 114 -3.57 -8.30 -16.13
C ILE A 114 -4.03 -7.00 -16.80
N GLN A 115 -3.84 -5.85 -16.15
CA GLN A 115 -4.20 -4.56 -16.72
C GLN A 115 -3.35 -4.19 -17.95
N ASN A 116 -2.04 -4.38 -17.90
CA ASN A 116 -1.14 -3.86 -18.92
C ASN A 116 -0.90 -4.85 -20.07
N VAL A 117 -0.78 -6.13 -19.78
CA VAL A 117 -0.50 -7.20 -20.76
C VAL A 117 -1.80 -7.71 -21.35
N LEU A 118 -2.75 -8.10 -20.50
CA LEU A 118 -4.05 -8.62 -20.96
C LEU A 118 -5.06 -7.53 -21.26
N ARG A 119 -4.74 -6.24 -21.00
CA ARG A 119 -5.68 -5.11 -21.16
C ARG A 119 -6.99 -5.32 -20.41
N SER A 120 -6.94 -6.08 -19.31
CA SER A 120 -8.11 -6.55 -18.55
C SER A 120 -9.12 -7.37 -19.37
N ASN A 121 -8.74 -7.90 -20.55
CA ASN A 121 -9.58 -8.77 -21.37
C ASN A 121 -9.37 -10.25 -20.99
N PRO A 122 -10.39 -10.94 -20.44
CA PRO A 122 -10.30 -12.36 -20.10
C PRO A 122 -10.05 -13.28 -21.30
N GLU A 123 -10.49 -12.90 -22.50
CA GLU A 123 -10.35 -13.73 -23.72
C GLU A 123 -8.88 -13.89 -24.14
N LEU A 124 -8.03 -12.92 -23.79
CA LEU A 124 -6.59 -12.97 -24.08
C LEU A 124 -5.81 -13.90 -23.13
N ARG A 125 -6.45 -14.45 -22.10
CA ARG A 125 -5.77 -15.34 -21.14
C ARG A 125 -5.29 -16.61 -21.80
N GLN A 126 -6.10 -17.23 -22.68
CA GLN A 126 -5.73 -18.49 -23.31
C GLN A 126 -4.48 -18.34 -24.20
N SER A 127 -4.44 -17.29 -25.04
CA SER A 127 -3.28 -17.00 -25.88
C SER A 127 -2.05 -16.66 -25.05
N TYR A 128 -2.22 -15.89 -23.97
CA TYR A 128 -1.13 -15.56 -23.05
C TYR A 128 -0.53 -16.81 -22.39
N ILE A 129 -1.34 -17.79 -22.00
CA ILE A 129 -0.82 -19.03 -21.40
C ILE A 129 0.07 -19.78 -22.38
N GLN A 130 -0.28 -19.83 -23.67
CA GLN A 130 0.57 -20.49 -24.66
C GLN A 130 1.95 -19.81 -24.75
N ASP A 131 1.98 -18.47 -24.82
CA ASP A 131 3.22 -17.70 -24.85
C ASP A 131 4.03 -17.88 -23.55
N PHE A 132 3.34 -17.92 -22.41
CA PHE A 132 3.95 -18.18 -21.10
C PHE A 132 4.60 -19.57 -21.01
N GLU A 133 3.91 -20.62 -21.45
CA GLU A 133 4.46 -21.98 -21.48
C GLU A 133 5.71 -22.06 -22.35
N ASN A 134 5.64 -21.48 -23.56
CA ASN A 134 6.77 -21.46 -24.47
C ASN A 134 7.97 -20.72 -23.85
N ALA A 135 7.73 -19.59 -23.20
CA ALA A 135 8.80 -18.82 -22.54
C ALA A 135 9.43 -19.59 -21.36
N VAL A 136 8.63 -20.31 -20.55
CA VAL A 136 9.14 -21.14 -19.46
C VAL A 136 9.97 -22.32 -19.99
N GLU A 137 9.50 -22.97 -21.05
CA GLU A 137 10.21 -24.08 -21.69
C GLU A 137 11.55 -23.62 -22.30
N GLU A 138 11.54 -22.53 -23.06
CA GLU A 138 12.76 -21.93 -23.62
C GLU A 138 13.74 -21.50 -22.52
N ALA A 139 13.25 -20.91 -21.43
CA ALA A 139 14.09 -20.53 -20.30
C ALA A 139 14.70 -21.75 -19.62
N ALA A 140 13.93 -22.82 -19.41
CA ALA A 140 14.43 -24.06 -18.81
C ALA A 140 15.51 -24.72 -19.70
N GLN A 141 15.31 -24.75 -21.01
CA GLN A 141 16.29 -25.28 -21.97
C GLN A 141 17.58 -24.45 -21.97
N ARG A 142 17.48 -23.12 -21.90
CA ARG A 142 18.65 -22.24 -21.76
C ARG A 142 19.37 -22.44 -20.44
N CYS A 143 18.65 -22.55 -19.32
CA CYS A 143 19.25 -22.85 -18.03
C CYS A 143 20.00 -24.19 -18.05
N HIS A 144 19.44 -25.20 -18.70
CA HIS A 144 20.13 -26.48 -18.90
C HIS A 144 21.41 -26.33 -19.74
N ALA A 145 21.35 -25.58 -20.85
CA ALA A 145 22.50 -25.35 -21.72
C ALA A 145 23.63 -24.54 -21.03
N ASP A 146 23.26 -23.50 -20.27
CA ASP A 146 24.20 -22.56 -19.67
C ASP A 146 24.74 -23.03 -18.31
N PHE A 147 23.91 -23.72 -17.51
CA PHE A 147 24.23 -24.09 -16.13
C PHE A 147 24.30 -25.61 -15.88
N GLY A 148 24.05 -26.43 -16.90
CA GLY A 148 24.06 -27.89 -16.81
C GLY A 148 22.76 -28.48 -16.25
N GLU A 149 22.75 -29.77 -16.00
CA GLU A 149 21.58 -30.48 -15.46
C GLU A 149 21.34 -30.14 -13.98
N ILE A 150 20.06 -30.02 -13.59
CA ILE A 150 19.65 -29.91 -12.20
C ILE A 150 18.66 -31.02 -11.86
N SER A 151 18.80 -31.55 -10.66
CA SER A 151 17.88 -32.52 -10.09
C SER A 151 17.70 -32.20 -8.61
N ALA A 152 16.46 -31.96 -8.20
CA ALA A 152 16.13 -31.64 -6.81
C ALA A 152 14.97 -32.50 -6.32
N ASN A 153 14.96 -32.79 -5.02
CA ASN A 153 13.81 -33.39 -4.36
C ASN A 153 13.32 -32.43 -3.28
N ILE A 154 12.02 -32.15 -3.29
CA ILE A 154 11.33 -31.32 -2.31
C ILE A 154 10.20 -32.16 -1.73
N GLY A 155 10.14 -32.20 -0.41
CA GLY A 155 9.09 -32.90 0.32
C GLY A 155 8.53 -32.06 1.46
N TYR A 156 7.44 -32.56 2.02
CA TYR A 156 6.81 -32.00 3.21
C TYR A 156 6.41 -33.14 4.14
N VAL A 157 6.33 -32.84 5.44
CA VAL A 157 5.88 -33.80 6.44
C VAL A 157 4.38 -33.60 6.67
N ALA A 158 3.62 -34.68 6.56
CA ALA A 158 2.21 -34.73 6.94
C ALA A 158 1.95 -36.06 7.65
N ASP A 159 1.24 -35.99 8.78
CA ASP A 159 0.91 -37.17 9.60
C ASP A 159 2.16 -38.00 9.97
N ASP A 160 3.26 -37.30 10.34
CA ASP A 160 4.59 -37.86 10.63
C ASP A 160 5.27 -38.62 9.48
N GLU A 161 4.70 -38.57 8.27
CA GLU A 161 5.28 -39.15 7.07
C GLU A 161 5.88 -38.09 6.14
N LEU A 162 7.09 -38.36 5.64
CA LEU A 162 7.72 -37.54 4.62
C LEU A 162 7.15 -37.87 3.25
N LYS A 163 6.36 -36.95 2.70
CA LYS A 163 5.87 -37.00 1.32
C LYS A 163 6.84 -36.24 0.42
N GLN A 164 7.29 -36.87 -0.65
CA GLN A 164 8.23 -36.27 -1.62
C GLN A 164 7.60 -36.20 -3.00
N ASN A 165 8.19 -35.36 -3.85
CA ASN A 165 7.88 -35.27 -5.27
C ASN A 165 7.94 -36.66 -5.94
N LEU A 166 6.98 -36.95 -6.82
CA LEU A 166 6.87 -38.22 -7.56
C LEU A 166 8.03 -38.43 -8.54
N HIS A 167 8.58 -37.34 -9.08
CA HIS A 167 9.70 -37.33 -10.01
C HIS A 167 10.72 -36.25 -9.60
N PRO A 168 12.04 -36.47 -9.80
CA PRO A 168 13.04 -35.45 -9.54
C PRO A 168 12.75 -34.16 -10.29
N LEU A 169 12.83 -33.04 -9.59
CA LEU A 169 12.52 -31.72 -10.13
C LEU A 169 13.61 -31.26 -11.09
N THR A 170 13.18 -30.75 -12.24
CA THR A 170 14.03 -30.28 -13.33
C THR A 170 14.06 -28.75 -13.41
N TRP A 171 14.80 -28.19 -14.37
CA TRP A 171 14.77 -26.76 -14.64
C TRP A 171 13.38 -26.21 -14.92
N LYS A 172 12.50 -26.98 -15.58
CA LYS A 172 11.14 -26.54 -15.88
C LYS A 172 10.33 -26.31 -14.60
N ASP A 173 10.42 -27.24 -13.65
CA ASP A 173 9.76 -27.18 -12.34
C ASP A 173 10.25 -25.97 -11.53
N LEU A 174 11.56 -25.78 -11.47
CA LEU A 174 12.18 -24.68 -10.72
C LEU A 174 11.92 -23.32 -11.37
N THR A 175 11.87 -23.25 -12.70
CA THR A 175 11.52 -22.02 -13.44
C THR A 175 10.07 -21.63 -13.20
N ARG A 176 9.16 -22.60 -13.14
CA ARG A 176 7.76 -22.36 -12.75
C ARG A 176 7.63 -21.84 -11.33
N LEU A 177 8.24 -22.52 -10.37
CA LEU A 177 8.19 -22.11 -8.95
C LEU A 177 8.78 -20.70 -8.77
N SER A 178 9.94 -20.43 -9.35
CA SER A 178 10.59 -19.12 -9.24
C SER A 178 9.78 -18.00 -9.89
N THR A 179 9.13 -18.27 -11.04
CA THR A 179 8.22 -17.32 -11.68
C THR A 179 7.01 -16.99 -10.81
N ALA A 180 6.40 -18.00 -10.19
CA ALA A 180 5.27 -17.81 -9.28
C ALA A 180 5.68 -17.02 -8.02
N ILE A 181 6.85 -17.31 -7.44
CA ILE A 181 7.42 -16.55 -6.32
C ILE A 181 7.70 -15.08 -6.72
N GLY A 182 8.21 -14.86 -7.92
CA GLY A 182 8.45 -13.52 -8.46
C GLY A 182 7.15 -12.71 -8.57
N ALA A 183 6.11 -13.32 -9.14
CA ALA A 183 4.78 -12.70 -9.23
C ALA A 183 4.19 -12.39 -7.85
N ALA A 184 4.26 -13.33 -6.91
CA ALA A 184 3.79 -13.12 -5.53
C ALA A 184 4.51 -11.96 -4.84
N THR A 185 5.84 -11.87 -5.00
CA THR A 185 6.66 -10.80 -4.43
C THR A 185 6.26 -9.43 -4.98
N LEU A 186 6.09 -9.33 -6.31
CA LEU A 186 5.67 -8.09 -6.97
C LEU A 186 4.25 -7.68 -6.57
N THR A 187 3.31 -8.62 -6.47
CA THR A 187 1.95 -8.35 -6.01
C THR A 187 1.95 -7.81 -4.58
N ILE A 188 2.66 -8.46 -3.65
CA ILE A 188 2.66 -8.04 -2.24
C ILE A 188 3.28 -6.64 -2.10
N ARG A 189 4.51 -6.44 -2.62
CA ARG A 189 5.19 -5.14 -2.54
C ARG A 189 4.42 -4.03 -3.25
N GLY A 190 3.77 -4.35 -4.37
CA GLY A 190 2.89 -3.42 -5.09
C GLY A 190 1.64 -3.05 -4.29
N SER A 191 0.99 -4.04 -3.66
CA SER A 191 -0.24 -3.85 -2.87
C SER A 191 -0.01 -3.05 -1.59
N GLU A 192 1.19 -3.12 -1.00
CA GLU A 192 1.50 -2.42 0.25
C GLU A 192 1.74 -0.94 0.05
N LYS A 193 2.29 -0.52 -1.11
CA LYS A 193 2.41 0.90 -1.44
C LYS A 193 1.05 1.61 -1.37
N SER A 194 -0.02 0.96 -1.82
CA SER A 194 -1.37 1.53 -1.76
C SER A 194 -2.06 1.28 -0.41
N THR A 195 -1.84 0.13 0.22
CA THR A 195 -2.52 -0.23 1.48
C THR A 195 -1.93 0.51 2.67
N TYR A 196 -0.60 0.45 2.88
CA TYR A 196 0.06 1.15 3.98
C TYR A 196 0.13 2.65 3.74
N GLY A 197 0.32 3.08 2.49
CA GLY A 197 0.29 4.49 2.12
C GLY A 197 -1.00 5.16 2.60
N LYS A 198 -2.15 4.70 2.10
CA LYS A 198 -3.47 5.26 2.46
C LYS A 198 -3.81 5.11 3.93
N LEU A 199 -3.50 3.95 4.51
CA LEU A 199 -3.76 3.68 5.93
C LEU A 199 -3.03 4.69 6.83
N PHE A 200 -1.72 4.82 6.63
CA PHE A 200 -0.92 5.72 7.47
C PHE A 200 -1.11 7.19 7.10
N GLU A 201 -1.42 7.52 5.85
CA GLU A 201 -1.86 8.87 5.45
C GLU A 201 -3.03 9.34 6.32
N ARG A 202 -4.08 8.52 6.44
CA ARG A 202 -5.24 8.82 7.32
C ARG A 202 -4.87 8.90 8.79
N LEU A 203 -4.13 7.90 9.30
CA LEU A 203 -3.76 7.84 10.72
C LEU A 203 -2.89 9.04 11.13
N ILE A 204 -1.91 9.42 10.31
CA ILE A 204 -1.00 10.53 10.58
C ILE A 204 -1.74 11.86 10.46
N LEU A 205 -2.58 12.03 9.43
CA LEU A 205 -3.33 13.26 9.25
C LEU A 205 -4.36 13.47 10.37
N GLY A 206 -5.11 12.43 10.74
CA GLY A 206 -6.03 12.49 11.88
C GLY A 206 -5.30 12.79 13.20
N SER A 207 -4.15 12.16 13.41
CA SER A 207 -3.34 12.39 14.62
C SER A 207 -2.77 13.80 14.68
N VAL A 208 -2.17 14.31 13.60
CA VAL A 208 -1.58 15.66 13.60
C VAL A 208 -2.65 16.72 13.77
N LEU A 209 -3.81 16.61 13.11
CA LEU A 209 -4.90 17.57 13.26
C LEU A 209 -5.46 17.56 14.68
N THR A 210 -5.56 16.39 15.31
CA THR A 210 -5.95 16.26 16.71
C THR A 210 -4.93 16.92 17.65
N ILE A 211 -3.62 16.68 17.43
CA ILE A 211 -2.53 17.33 18.19
C ILE A 211 -2.56 18.85 18.03
N LEU A 212 -2.96 19.35 16.86
CA LEU A 212 -3.14 20.77 16.59
C LEU A 212 -4.40 21.36 17.22
N GLY A 213 -5.22 20.57 17.92
CA GLY A 213 -6.37 21.01 18.70
C GLY A 213 -7.70 20.96 17.95
N PHE A 214 -7.79 20.20 16.85
CA PHE A 214 -9.04 19.96 16.15
C PHE A 214 -9.72 18.68 16.63
N GLU A 215 -11.05 18.69 16.70
CA GLU A 215 -11.84 17.52 17.06
C GLU A 215 -12.28 16.75 15.80
N HIS A 216 -12.13 15.43 15.82
CA HIS A 216 -12.60 14.57 14.74
C HIS A 216 -14.13 14.44 14.75
N VAL A 217 -14.76 14.63 13.59
CA VAL A 217 -16.19 14.39 13.36
C VAL A 217 -16.36 13.49 12.14
N GLU A 218 -17.46 12.73 12.09
CA GLU A 218 -17.70 11.77 11.01
C GLU A 218 -17.75 12.42 9.61
N ASN A 219 -18.37 13.59 9.50
CA ASN A 219 -18.52 14.29 8.22
C ASN A 219 -18.83 15.78 8.39
N ALA A 220 -18.92 16.48 7.27
CA ALA A 220 -19.19 17.92 7.20
C ALA A 220 -20.52 18.36 7.82
N GLN A 221 -21.50 17.46 7.98
CA GLN A 221 -22.84 17.74 8.52
C GLN A 221 -22.88 17.75 10.05
N SER A 222 -21.77 17.48 10.74
CA SER A 222 -21.71 17.54 12.19
C SER A 222 -22.18 18.89 12.74
N ASN A 223 -22.96 18.83 13.83
CA ASN A 223 -23.46 19.99 14.58
C ASN A 223 -22.35 20.83 15.24
N LYS A 224 -21.12 20.29 15.33
CA LYS A 224 -19.96 21.03 15.85
C LYS A 224 -19.37 21.94 14.78
N LEU A 225 -19.55 23.25 14.93
CA LEU A 225 -19.27 24.22 13.85
C LEU A 225 -17.86 24.82 13.87
N GLU A 226 -17.07 24.59 14.90
CA GLU A 226 -15.75 25.21 15.07
C GLU A 226 -14.68 24.21 15.51
N LYS A 227 -13.45 24.41 15.04
CA LYS A 227 -12.27 23.60 15.35
C LYS A 227 -12.52 22.09 15.20
N VAL A 228 -13.20 21.69 14.12
CA VAL A 228 -13.42 20.29 13.79
C VAL A 228 -12.71 19.89 12.50
N PHE A 229 -12.50 18.60 12.31
CA PHE A 229 -12.06 18.03 11.05
C PHE A 229 -12.76 16.71 10.76
N TRP A 230 -12.85 16.36 9.48
CA TRP A 230 -13.25 15.03 9.03
C TRP A 230 -12.26 14.55 7.97
N LEU A 231 -12.09 13.23 7.91
CA LEU A 231 -11.29 12.56 6.88
C LEU A 231 -12.22 12.18 5.73
N SER A 232 -11.77 12.35 4.49
CA SER A 232 -12.61 12.00 3.34
C SER A 232 -12.51 10.51 3.06
N ASP A 233 -13.65 9.88 2.76
CA ASP A 233 -13.69 8.48 2.38
C ASP A 233 -13.54 8.32 0.86
N SER A 234 -13.09 7.14 0.42
CA SER A 234 -12.84 6.86 -1.00
C SER A 234 -14.07 6.94 -1.92
N SER A 235 -15.27 7.14 -1.36
CA SER A 235 -16.53 7.35 -2.08
C SER A 235 -16.85 8.82 -2.34
N ASP A 236 -16.18 9.75 -1.65
CA ASP A 236 -16.43 11.18 -1.87
C ASP A 236 -15.80 11.64 -3.19
N VAL A 237 -16.60 12.34 -3.98
CA VAL A 237 -16.18 12.97 -5.25
C VAL A 237 -15.21 14.14 -5.01
N ARG A 238 -14.90 14.48 -3.75
CA ARG A 238 -13.99 15.56 -3.34
C ARG A 238 -12.60 15.04 -3.04
N GLU A 239 -11.59 15.60 -3.71
CA GLU A 239 -10.26 15.01 -3.89
C GLU A 239 -9.22 15.32 -2.78
N CYS A 240 -9.63 15.64 -1.53
CA CYS A 240 -8.69 15.92 -0.43
C CYS A 240 -8.81 14.91 0.72
N ASP A 241 -7.70 14.55 1.36
CA ASP A 241 -7.67 13.51 2.41
C ASP A 241 -8.31 13.95 3.74
N ALA A 242 -8.26 15.23 4.06
CA ALA A 242 -9.00 15.80 5.20
C ALA A 242 -9.46 17.23 4.94
N THR A 243 -10.51 17.63 5.65
CA THR A 243 -10.95 19.03 5.70
C THR A 243 -11.11 19.45 7.15
N ILE A 244 -10.57 20.63 7.48
CA ILE A 244 -10.85 21.30 8.75
C ILE A 244 -11.90 22.38 8.53
N ARG A 245 -12.74 22.56 9.54
CA ARG A 245 -13.61 23.72 9.71
C ARG A 245 -13.17 24.48 10.95
N LEU A 246 -12.51 25.62 10.74
CA LEU A 246 -12.04 26.46 11.83
C LEU A 246 -13.21 27.17 12.51
N ARG A 247 -14.10 27.74 11.69
CA ARG A 247 -15.36 28.39 12.08
C ARG A 247 -16.32 28.40 10.87
N PRO A 248 -17.62 28.72 11.02
CA PRO A 248 -18.53 28.83 9.89
C PRO A 248 -17.94 29.69 8.74
N GLY A 249 -17.96 29.15 7.52
CA GLY A 249 -17.43 29.80 6.32
C GLY A 249 -15.90 29.84 6.17
N LYS A 250 -15.13 29.26 7.12
CA LYS A 250 -13.66 29.19 7.04
C LYS A 250 -13.17 27.75 7.11
N LEU A 251 -12.81 27.23 5.94
CA LEU A 251 -12.37 25.85 5.74
C LEU A 251 -10.89 25.81 5.32
N ALA A 252 -10.22 24.69 5.58
CA ALA A 252 -8.97 24.38 4.91
C ALA A 252 -8.90 22.89 4.57
N ARG A 253 -8.30 22.58 3.43
CA ARG A 253 -8.20 21.24 2.85
C ARG A 253 -6.77 20.73 3.00
N PHE A 254 -6.64 19.44 3.25
CA PHE A 254 -5.36 18.77 3.47
C PHE A 254 -5.26 17.56 2.55
N ASP A 255 -4.11 17.44 1.90
CA ASP A 255 -3.71 16.27 1.13
C ASP A 255 -2.36 15.79 1.70
N ILE A 256 -2.21 14.48 1.89
CA ILE A 256 -0.99 13.87 2.40
C ILE A 256 -0.55 12.75 1.46
N GLY A 257 0.76 12.65 1.23
CA GLY A 257 1.30 11.60 0.37
C GLY A 257 2.73 11.24 0.69
N PHE A 258 3.02 9.95 0.79
CA PHE A 258 4.39 9.42 0.89
C PHE A 258 5.13 9.42 -0.47
N ILE A 259 5.29 10.62 -1.04
CA ILE A 259 5.90 10.84 -2.36
C ILE A 259 7.41 11.03 -2.21
N GLY A 260 8.18 10.06 -2.73
CA GLY A 260 9.63 10.15 -2.80
C GLY A 260 10.11 10.99 -3.99
N LYS A 261 11.38 11.45 -3.92
CA LYS A 261 12.03 12.30 -4.94
C LYS A 261 11.88 11.83 -6.40
N GLY A 262 11.76 10.52 -6.62
CA GLY A 262 11.67 9.92 -7.96
C GLY A 262 10.30 9.99 -8.65
N ASN A 263 9.28 10.63 -8.04
CA ASN A 263 7.93 10.73 -8.62
C ASN A 263 7.42 12.19 -8.66
N PRO A 264 8.15 13.14 -9.27
CA PRO A 264 7.78 14.55 -9.33
C PRO A 264 6.43 14.80 -10.04
N GLU A 265 6.03 13.90 -10.95
CA GLU A 265 4.77 13.94 -11.68
C GLU A 265 3.54 13.78 -10.77
N ILE A 266 3.61 12.91 -9.76
CA ILE A 266 2.50 12.66 -8.81
C ILE A 266 2.24 13.93 -7.98
N MET A 267 3.31 14.59 -7.57
CA MET A 267 3.22 15.84 -6.82
C MET A 267 2.71 16.99 -7.71
N LYS A 268 3.13 17.07 -8.98
CA LYS A 268 2.59 18.04 -9.93
C LYS A 268 1.09 17.83 -10.16
N ASP A 269 0.63 16.58 -10.28
CA ASP A 269 -0.78 16.24 -10.43
C ASP A 269 -1.62 16.76 -9.26
N LYS A 270 -1.19 16.46 -8.02
CA LYS A 270 -1.83 16.98 -6.80
C LYS A 270 -1.88 18.52 -6.77
N LEU A 271 -0.80 19.20 -7.14
CA LEU A 271 -0.76 20.67 -7.17
C LEU A 271 -1.66 21.29 -8.25
N THR A 272 -1.74 20.67 -9.41
CA THR A 272 -2.50 21.21 -10.57
C THR A 272 -4.01 21.01 -10.37
N ARG A 273 -4.40 19.92 -9.72
CA ARG A 273 -5.78 19.60 -9.36
C ARG A 273 -6.46 20.72 -8.57
N TYR A 274 -5.81 21.21 -7.52
CA TYR A 274 -6.36 22.28 -6.68
C TYR A 274 -6.38 23.66 -7.37
N ALA A 275 -5.42 23.94 -8.26
CA ALA A 275 -5.43 25.18 -9.04
C ALA A 275 -6.69 25.28 -9.91
N ASN A 276 -7.11 24.17 -10.52
CA ASN A 276 -8.29 24.11 -11.38
C ASN A 276 -9.62 24.14 -10.61
N GLU A 277 -9.65 23.65 -9.35
CA GLU A 277 -10.85 23.74 -8.49
C GLU A 277 -11.14 25.18 -8.04
N VAL A 278 -10.10 25.95 -7.71
CA VAL A 278 -10.22 27.37 -7.32
C VAL A 278 -10.80 28.21 -8.46
N GLU A 279 -10.48 27.88 -9.72
CA GLU A 279 -11.01 28.55 -10.90
C GLU A 279 -12.48 28.17 -11.19
N ARG A 280 -12.91 26.94 -10.87
CA ARG A 280 -14.27 26.45 -11.17
C ARG A 280 -15.34 26.84 -10.15
N GLU A 281 -15.00 26.98 -8.86
CA GLU A 281 -15.99 27.16 -7.79
C GLU A 281 -16.25 28.63 -7.39
N GLY A 282 -15.68 29.61 -8.10
CA GLY A 282 -16.05 31.03 -7.97
C GLY A 282 -16.18 31.54 -6.52
N MET A 283 -15.05 31.86 -5.87
CA MET A 283 -14.95 32.67 -4.64
C MET A 283 -16.16 32.67 -3.67
N LEU A 284 -16.59 31.51 -3.17
CA LEU A 284 -17.65 31.47 -2.14
C LEU A 284 -17.27 30.81 -0.81
N ASN A 285 -16.06 30.26 -0.67
CA ASN A 285 -15.46 29.95 0.63
C ASN A 285 -13.92 30.11 0.55
N PHE A 286 -13.31 30.87 1.46
CA PHE A 286 -11.84 30.96 1.57
C PHE A 286 -11.29 29.60 2.04
N SER A 287 -11.03 28.70 1.08
CA SER A 287 -10.44 27.38 1.33
C SER A 287 -8.95 27.44 1.05
N GLN A 288 -8.13 27.36 2.10
CA GLN A 288 -6.67 27.20 1.96
C GLN A 288 -6.33 25.72 1.81
N THR A 289 -5.45 25.38 0.87
CA THR A 289 -4.96 24.00 0.70
C THR A 289 -3.57 23.82 1.29
N PHE A 290 -3.38 22.74 2.04
CA PHE A 290 -2.12 22.28 2.59
C PHE A 290 -1.80 20.91 1.99
N ILE A 291 -0.60 20.75 1.44
CA ILE A 291 -0.13 19.49 0.88
C ILE A 291 1.07 19.03 1.70
N VAL A 292 0.98 17.83 2.25
CA VAL A 292 2.00 17.22 3.11
C VAL A 292 2.67 16.10 2.33
N VAL A 293 3.95 16.24 2.03
CA VAL A 293 4.70 15.27 1.20
C VAL A 293 5.90 14.72 1.95
N ASP A 294 6.32 13.48 1.65
CA ASP A 294 7.54 12.90 2.22
C ASP A 294 8.78 13.74 1.88
N LYS A 295 9.11 13.90 0.58
CA LYS A 295 10.26 14.72 0.16
C LYS A 295 10.01 15.45 -1.16
N MET A 296 10.44 16.71 -1.25
CA MET A 296 10.41 17.44 -2.52
C MET A 296 11.58 17.02 -3.43
N PRO A 297 11.34 16.96 -4.76
CA PRO A 297 12.42 17.09 -5.73
C PRO A 297 13.08 18.47 -5.60
N GLU A 298 14.39 18.53 -5.77
CA GLU A 298 15.17 19.78 -5.80
C GLU A 298 15.01 20.47 -7.17
N THR A 299 13.77 20.80 -7.53
CA THR A 299 13.47 21.45 -8.82
C THR A 299 12.63 22.70 -8.60
N THR A 300 13.06 23.82 -9.20
CA THR A 300 12.36 25.12 -9.16
C THR A 300 10.92 25.05 -9.66
N LYS A 301 10.66 24.19 -10.66
CA LYS A 301 9.32 24.01 -11.26
C LYS A 301 8.23 23.61 -10.27
N THR A 302 8.56 22.86 -9.22
CA THR A 302 7.57 22.46 -8.20
C THR A 302 7.25 23.60 -7.25
N ALA A 303 8.28 24.33 -6.79
CA ALA A 303 8.08 25.50 -5.95
C ALA A 303 7.25 26.57 -6.67
N ASP A 304 7.52 26.78 -7.97
CA ASP A 304 6.75 27.70 -8.80
C ASP A 304 5.28 27.27 -8.97
N ALA A 305 5.01 25.96 -9.09
CA ALA A 305 3.65 25.42 -9.17
C ALA A 305 2.88 25.55 -7.84
N ALA A 306 3.57 25.36 -6.71
CA ALA A 306 3.02 25.62 -5.37
C ALA A 306 2.62 27.09 -5.20
N LEU A 307 3.52 27.98 -5.62
CA LEU A 307 3.34 29.43 -5.50
C LEU A 307 2.20 29.93 -6.40
N LYS A 308 2.08 29.36 -7.61
CA LYS A 308 0.97 29.65 -8.55
C LYS A 308 -0.39 29.13 -8.08
N SER A 309 -0.44 27.98 -7.42
CA SER A 309 -1.68 27.39 -6.90
C SER A 309 -2.11 27.95 -5.54
N GLY A 310 -1.29 28.80 -4.91
CA GLY A 310 -1.53 29.32 -3.56
C GLY A 310 -1.49 28.24 -2.47
N SER A 311 -1.01 27.03 -2.78
CA SER A 311 -0.97 25.89 -1.86
C SER A 311 0.27 25.94 -0.97
N GLU A 312 0.11 25.59 0.31
CA GLU A 312 1.23 25.44 1.23
C GLU A 312 1.77 24.02 1.17
N ILE A 313 3.10 23.85 1.07
CA ILE A 313 3.70 22.52 1.03
C ILE A 313 4.60 22.28 2.24
N ILE A 314 4.31 21.18 2.93
CA ILE A 314 4.99 20.74 4.14
C ILE A 314 5.72 19.44 3.83
N GLN A 315 6.97 19.33 4.25
CA GLN A 315 7.80 18.15 4.02
C GLN A 315 7.89 17.31 5.29
N MET A 316 7.37 16.09 5.28
CA MET A 316 7.43 15.16 6.40
C MET A 316 8.86 14.73 6.72
N SER A 317 9.78 14.70 5.74
CA SER A 317 11.18 14.36 6.00
C SER A 317 11.93 15.42 6.82
N MET A 318 11.33 16.58 7.08
CA MET A 318 11.91 17.59 7.95
C MET A 318 11.55 17.28 9.40
N GLN A 319 12.52 17.45 10.29
CA GLN A 319 12.32 17.24 11.71
C GLN A 319 11.18 18.14 12.22
N PHE A 320 10.24 17.55 12.95
CA PHE A 320 9.07 18.22 13.53
C PHE A 320 8.22 19.01 12.52
N TRP A 321 7.94 18.44 11.35
CA TRP A 321 7.08 19.05 10.31
C TRP A 321 5.68 19.46 10.83
N ALA A 322 5.18 18.82 11.89
CA ALA A 322 3.94 19.23 12.56
C ALA A 322 4.01 20.68 13.10
N LEU A 323 5.17 21.13 13.57
CA LEU A 323 5.40 22.51 13.98
C LEU A 323 5.41 23.45 12.75
N ASP A 324 6.03 23.06 11.64
CA ASP A 324 5.99 23.84 10.40
C ASP A 324 4.56 23.99 9.88
N LEU A 325 3.78 22.90 9.93
CA LEU A 325 2.36 22.94 9.59
C LEU A 325 1.61 23.95 10.48
N ALA A 326 1.82 23.92 11.79
CA ALA A 326 1.21 24.88 12.71
C ALA A 326 1.60 26.33 12.38
N LYS A 327 2.88 26.59 12.04
CA LYS A 327 3.37 27.93 11.65
C LYS A 327 2.64 28.43 10.40
N ARG A 328 2.51 27.57 9.38
CA ARG A 328 1.79 27.91 8.13
C ARG A 328 0.30 28.11 8.36
N MET A 329 -0.33 27.29 9.21
CA MET A 329 -1.72 27.49 9.61
C MET A 329 -1.93 28.81 10.35
N LYS A 330 -1.00 29.22 11.22
CA LYS A 330 -1.06 30.55 11.86
C LYS A 330 -0.98 31.67 10.83
N ALA A 331 -0.02 31.59 9.91
CA ALA A 331 0.17 32.60 8.88
C ALA A 331 -1.04 32.73 7.94
N ARG A 332 -1.62 31.60 7.48
CA ARG A 332 -2.70 31.60 6.48
C ARG A 332 -4.10 31.70 7.08
N LEU A 333 -4.32 31.04 8.22
CA LEU A 333 -5.64 30.93 8.83
C LEU A 333 -5.79 31.80 10.08
N GLY A 334 -4.71 32.40 10.59
CA GLY A 334 -4.72 33.10 11.88
C GLY A 334 -4.94 32.16 13.07
N TYR A 335 -4.75 30.85 12.89
CA TYR A 335 -4.97 29.84 13.92
C TYR A 335 -3.68 29.58 14.70
N SER A 336 -3.69 29.80 16.02
CA SER A 336 -2.54 29.52 16.88
C SER A 336 -2.77 28.22 17.65
N ALA A 337 -2.01 27.18 17.30
CA ALA A 337 -2.00 25.90 18.01
C ALA A 337 -1.02 25.92 19.19
N GLU A 338 -1.27 25.08 20.19
CA GLU A 338 -0.43 24.93 21.40
C GLU A 338 1.03 24.59 21.07
N ILE A 339 1.25 23.73 20.07
CA ILE A 339 2.58 23.32 19.61
C ILE A 339 3.52 24.48 19.26
N LEU A 340 2.97 25.64 18.88
CA LEU A 340 3.76 26.85 18.55
C LEU A 340 4.48 27.45 19.76
N SER A 341 4.06 27.12 20.98
CA SER A 341 4.66 27.58 22.22
C SER A 341 5.66 26.60 22.83
N ILE A 342 5.78 25.41 22.24
CA ILE A 342 6.62 24.33 22.76
C ILE A 342 8.06 24.50 22.27
N PRO A 343 9.06 24.51 23.16
CA PRO A 343 10.47 24.52 22.78
C PRO A 343 10.84 23.32 21.92
N GLU A 344 11.74 23.50 20.94
CA GLU A 344 12.09 22.45 19.98
C GLU A 344 12.65 21.19 20.65
N GLU A 345 13.45 21.36 21.70
CA GLU A 345 14.00 20.30 22.55
C GLU A 345 12.92 19.46 23.26
N GLN A 346 11.73 20.01 23.49
CA GLN A 346 10.59 19.33 24.13
C GLN A 346 9.55 18.82 23.13
N LEU A 347 9.67 19.14 21.83
CA LEU A 347 8.67 18.74 20.82
C LEU A 347 8.51 17.23 20.72
N SER A 348 9.61 16.48 20.84
CA SER A 348 9.59 15.03 20.73
C SER A 348 8.73 14.39 21.83
N GLU A 349 8.88 14.86 23.07
CA GLU A 349 8.12 14.40 24.23
C GLU A 349 6.68 14.90 24.17
N TYR A 350 6.47 16.17 23.79
CA TYR A 350 5.14 16.75 23.59
C TYR A 350 4.30 15.95 22.59
N LEU A 351 4.88 15.61 21.42
CA LEU A 351 4.18 14.83 20.38
C LEU A 351 3.79 13.45 20.90
N GLU A 352 4.67 12.80 21.66
CA GLU A 352 4.41 11.50 22.25
C GLU A 352 3.28 11.56 23.29
N GLN A 353 3.36 12.51 24.22
CA GLN A 353 2.33 12.73 25.24
C GLN A 353 0.96 13.08 24.63
N LYS A 354 0.92 13.92 23.60
CA LYS A 354 -0.33 14.29 22.91
C LYS A 354 -0.88 13.16 22.05
N LEU A 355 -0.01 12.29 21.51
CA LEU A 355 -0.45 11.16 20.69
C LEU A 355 -1.07 10.04 21.53
N GLN A 356 -0.55 9.77 22.73
CA GLN A 356 -1.02 8.68 23.61
C GLN A 356 -2.54 8.60 23.82
N PRO A 357 -3.26 9.70 24.18
CA PRO A 357 -4.70 9.62 24.42
C PRO A 357 -5.55 9.56 23.13
N ILE A 358 -4.97 9.77 21.94
CA ILE A 358 -5.75 9.85 20.70
C ILE A 358 -6.31 8.47 20.35
N PRO A 359 -7.62 8.32 20.09
CA PRO A 359 -8.20 7.06 19.66
C PRO A 359 -7.93 6.85 18.16
N ILE A 360 -6.69 6.49 17.79
CA ILE A 360 -6.23 6.46 16.39
C ILE A 360 -7.06 5.52 15.48
N LEU A 361 -7.73 4.52 16.05
CA LEU A 361 -8.63 3.62 15.32
C LEU A 361 -9.89 4.31 14.81
N ASN A 362 -10.28 5.46 15.37
CA ASN A 362 -11.42 6.25 14.91
C ASN A 362 -11.16 6.94 13.56
N PHE A 363 -9.93 6.88 13.04
CA PHE A 363 -9.55 7.46 11.75
C PHE A 363 -9.60 6.45 10.59
N LEU A 364 -9.94 5.18 10.87
CA LEU A 364 -9.92 4.08 9.91
C LEU A 364 -11.23 3.90 9.17
#